data_AF-A0A4S1ZBW8-F1
#
_entry.id   AF-A0A4S1ZBW8-F1
#
_cell.length_a   1.000
_cell.length_b   1.000
_cell.length_c   1.000
_cell.angle_alpha   90.00
_cell.angle_beta   90.00
_cell.angle_gamma   90.00
#
_symmetry.space_group_name_H-M   'P 1'
#
loop_
_entity.id
_entity.type
_entity.pdbx_description
1 polymer ?
#
loop_
_entity_poly.entity_id
_entity_poly.type
_entity_poly.pdbx_seq_one_letter_code
_entity_poly.pdbx_strand_id
1 'polypeptide(L)'
;MILFIFEGEKYEPALYDGIKTLFFSRSNDQILCSFCSSIYTFYKRLKDDFGGFGDTVDVLKTEIKKTDPHNEIFQYKSSDFQSIYLFFDYDFYNGNLKTKK
;
A
#
# COMPACT_ATOMS: atom_id res chain seq x y z
N MET A 1 7.33 7.97 11.55
CA MET A 1 7.79 7.31 10.31
C MET A 1 6.81 7.53 9.17
N ILE A 2 7.23 7.34 7.92
CA ILE A 2 6.38 7.40 6.75
C ILE A 2 6.16 5.97 6.22
N LEU A 3 4.92 5.62 5.89
CA LEU A 3 4.59 4.36 5.25
C LEU A 3 4.28 4.57 3.77
N PHE A 4 4.95 3.81 2.92
CA PHE A 4 4.68 3.77 1.50
C PHE A 4 4.05 2.42 1.13
N ILE A 5 2.85 2.50 0.55
CA ILE A 5 2.09 1.34 0.07
C ILE A 5 2.03 1.39 -1.45
N PHE A 6 2.32 0.25 -2.04
CA PHE A 6 2.74 0.09 -3.42
C PHE A 6 1.95 -1.08 -4.03
N GLU A 7 1.50 -0.99 -5.28
CA GLU A 7 0.62 -1.99 -5.91
C GLU A 7 1.35 -3.30 -6.25
N GLY A 8 2.61 -3.25 -6.64
CA GLY A 8 3.39 -4.38 -7.15
C GLY A 8 4.88 -4.36 -6.81
N GLU A 9 5.35 -5.47 -6.25
CA GLU A 9 6.72 -5.63 -5.71
C GLU A 9 7.88 -5.44 -6.71
N LYS A 10 7.65 -5.61 -8.01
CA LYS A 10 8.75 -5.79 -8.98
C LYS A 10 9.41 -4.49 -9.46
N TYR A 11 8.62 -3.45 -9.74
CA TYR A 11 9.11 -2.21 -10.37
C TYR A 11 9.15 -1.03 -9.40
N GLU A 12 8.35 -1.09 -8.35
CA GLU A 12 8.16 -0.03 -7.38
C GLU A 12 9.38 0.26 -6.49
N PRO A 13 10.27 -0.71 -6.17
CA PRO A 13 11.49 -0.41 -5.42
C PRO A 13 12.40 0.62 -6.12
N ALA A 14 12.54 0.53 -7.45
CA ALA A 14 13.37 1.47 -8.21
C ALA A 14 12.74 2.87 -8.29
N LEU A 15 11.41 2.94 -8.39
CA LEU A 15 10.66 4.20 -8.34
C LEU A 15 10.84 4.87 -6.97
N TYR A 16 10.72 4.08 -5.90
CA TYR A 16 10.92 4.53 -4.54
C TYR A 16 12.34 5.06 -4.30
N ASP A 17 13.38 4.38 -4.78
CA ASP A 17 14.76 4.87 -4.64
C ASP A 17 14.95 6.25 -5.26
N GLY A 18 14.29 6.53 -6.40
CA GLY A 18 14.29 7.85 -7.02
C GLY A 18 13.58 8.89 -6.15
N ILE A 19 12.37 8.60 -5.70
CA ILE A 19 11.58 9.49 -4.82
C ILE A 19 12.34 9.77 -3.52
N LYS A 20 12.90 8.73 -2.90
CA LYS A 20 13.68 8.81 -1.68
C LYS A 20 14.89 9.72 -1.85
N THR A 21 15.63 9.55 -2.94
CA THR A 21 16.82 10.36 -3.23
C THR A 21 16.47 11.82 -3.44
N LEU A 22 15.36 12.12 -4.11
CA LEU A 22 14.96 13.48 -4.45
C LEU A 22 14.30 14.24 -3.29
N PHE A 23 13.40 13.58 -2.56
CA PHE A 23 12.52 14.23 -1.59
C PHE A 23 12.81 13.89 -0.13
N PHE A 24 13.48 12.76 0.11
CA PHE A 24 13.63 12.18 1.46
C PHE A 24 15.08 11.78 1.78
N SER A 25 16.05 12.45 1.16
CA SER A 25 17.49 12.12 1.23
C SER A 25 18.10 12.10 2.64
N ARG A 26 17.40 12.65 3.64
CA ARG A 26 17.85 12.72 5.04
C ARG A 26 17.03 11.89 6.02
N SER A 27 15.94 11.26 5.59
CA SER A 27 15.04 10.50 6.48
C SER A 27 15.21 8.99 6.26
N ASN A 28 15.70 8.29 7.28
CA ASN A 28 15.71 6.82 7.32
C ASN A 28 14.41 6.21 7.87
N ASP A 29 13.47 7.06 8.30
CA ASP A 29 12.23 6.65 8.97
C ASP A 29 11.11 6.34 7.97
N GLN A 30 11.38 5.44 7.01
CA GLN A 30 10.46 5.07 5.93
C GLN A 30 10.33 3.56 5.83
N ILE A 31 9.10 3.06 5.75
CA ILE A 31 8.79 1.64 5.53
C ILE A 31 8.14 1.47 4.17
N LEU A 32 8.61 0.46 3.43
CA LEU A 32 8.10 0.11 2.10
C LEU A 32 7.27 -1.16 2.18
N CYS A 33 6.08 -1.14 1.60
CA CYS A 33 5.19 -2.30 1.59
C CYS A 33 4.49 -2.45 0.25
N SER A 34 4.62 -3.63 -0.34
CA SER A 34 3.91 -4.02 -1.56
C SER A 34 2.61 -4.71 -1.18
N PHE A 35 1.48 -4.12 -1.57
CA PHE A 35 0.14 -4.69 -1.36
C PHE A 35 -0.16 -5.82 -2.36
N CYS A 36 0.49 -5.82 -3.53
CA CYS A 36 0.33 -6.85 -4.57
C CYS A 36 -1.12 -7.00 -5.07
N SER A 37 -1.90 -5.90 -5.06
CA SER A 37 -3.27 -5.83 -5.57
C SER A 37 -3.67 -4.38 -5.84
N SER A 38 -4.83 -4.17 -6.47
CA SER A 38 -5.31 -2.83 -6.83
C SER A 38 -5.85 -2.04 -5.65
N ILE A 39 -5.89 -0.72 -5.82
CA ILE A 39 -6.52 0.23 -4.88
C ILE A 39 -8.00 -0.11 -4.60
N TYR A 40 -8.71 -0.72 -5.56
CA TYR A 40 -10.10 -1.14 -5.38
C TYR A 40 -10.23 -2.28 -4.38
N THR A 41 -9.33 -3.27 -4.46
CA THR A 41 -9.27 -4.36 -3.47
C THR A 41 -8.96 -3.77 -2.10
N PHE A 42 -7.99 -2.84 -2.03
CA PHE A 42 -7.60 -2.16 -0.79
C PHE A 42 -8.79 -1.43 -0.15
N TYR A 43 -9.51 -0.62 -0.93
CA TYR A 43 -10.70 0.09 -0.47
C TYR A 43 -11.83 -0.85 -0.03
N LYS A 44 -12.07 -1.92 -0.80
CA LYS A 44 -13.09 -2.92 -0.44
C LYS A 44 -12.78 -3.57 0.90
N ARG A 45 -11.51 -3.92 1.17
CA ARG A 45 -11.07 -4.47 2.46
C ARG A 45 -11.29 -3.48 3.60
N LEU A 46 -10.91 -2.22 3.42
CA LEU A 46 -11.17 -1.16 4.39
C LEU A 46 -12.66 -1.00 4.72
N LYS A 47 -13.51 -1.08 3.69
CA LYS A 47 -14.96 -0.91 3.84
C LYS A 47 -15.64 -2.12 4.46
N ASP A 48 -15.38 -3.31 3.93
CA ASP A 48 -16.13 -4.53 4.24
C ASP A 48 -15.58 -5.23 5.49
N ASP A 49 -14.25 -5.35 5.62
CA ASP A 49 -13.63 -6.14 6.70
C ASP A 49 -13.52 -5.35 8.01
N PHE A 50 -13.58 -4.01 7.94
CA PHE A 50 -13.45 -3.14 9.10
C PHE A 50 -14.61 -2.12 9.25
N GLY A 51 -15.70 -2.32 8.52
CA GLY A 51 -16.90 -1.50 8.64
C GLY A 51 -16.69 -0.01 8.35
N GLY A 52 -15.68 0.35 7.55
CA GLY A 52 -15.34 1.74 7.22
C GLY A 52 -14.52 2.48 8.28
N PHE A 53 -14.20 1.85 9.41
CA PHE A 53 -13.31 2.39 10.45
C PHE A 53 -11.96 1.67 10.51
N GLY A 54 -11.65 0.87 9.48
CA GLY A 54 -10.43 0.09 9.42
C GLY A 54 -9.19 0.93 9.38
N ASP A 55 -8.25 0.57 10.23
CA ASP A 55 -6.92 1.12 10.14
C ASP A 55 -6.22 0.59 8.88
N THR A 56 -5.67 1.52 8.11
CA THR A 56 -4.93 1.25 6.87
C THR A 56 -3.78 0.27 7.12
N VAL A 57 -3.12 0.36 8.28
CA VAL A 57 -2.00 -0.51 8.64
C VAL A 57 -2.46 -1.91 9.00
N ASP A 58 -3.62 -2.08 9.64
CA ASP A 58 -4.14 -3.40 10.00
C ASP A 58 -4.63 -4.19 8.78
N VAL A 59 -5.23 -3.48 7.81
CA VAL A 59 -5.59 -4.06 6.50
C VAL A 59 -4.33 -4.53 5.79
N LEU A 60 -3.31 -3.66 5.73
CA LEU A 60 -2.04 -3.96 5.09
C LEU A 60 -1.36 -5.18 5.72
N LYS A 61 -1.29 -5.24 7.06
CA LYS A 61 -0.73 -6.38 7.80
C LYS A 61 -1.47 -7.68 7.50
N THR A 62 -2.80 -7.65 7.42
CA THR A 62 -3.60 -8.84 7.12
C THR A 62 -3.28 -9.41 5.74
N GLU A 63 -3.08 -8.56 4.75
CA GLU A 63 -2.75 -8.99 3.39
C GLU A 63 -1.29 -9.41 3.28
N ILE A 64 -0.36 -8.63 3.83
CA ILE A 64 1.08 -8.97 3.84
C ILE A 64 1.32 -10.28 4.59
N LYS A 65 0.54 -10.59 5.63
CA LYS A 65 0.71 -11.86 6.37
C LYS A 65 0.48 -13.09 5.48
N LYS A 66 -0.27 -12.95 4.39
CA LYS A 66 -0.53 -14.03 3.43
C LYS A 66 0.61 -14.17 2.42
N THR A 67 1.28 -13.09 2.06
CA THR A 67 2.33 -13.04 1.03
C THR A 67 3.74 -13.08 1.62
N ASP A 68 4.03 -12.25 2.62
CA ASP A 68 5.31 -12.13 3.31
C ASP A 68 5.11 -12.00 4.85
N PRO A 69 5.07 -13.11 5.60
CA PRO A 69 4.86 -13.10 7.04
C PRO A 69 6.04 -12.54 7.86
N HIS A 70 7.20 -12.30 7.23
CA HIS A 70 8.40 -11.79 7.91
C HIS A 70 8.64 -10.30 7.67
N ASN A 71 7.68 -9.61 7.04
CA ASN A 71 7.78 -8.20 6.71
C ASN A 71 7.97 -7.30 7.94
N GLU A 72 8.79 -6.26 7.81
CA GLU A 72 9.10 -5.32 8.90
C GLU A 72 7.87 -4.54 9.42
N ILE A 73 6.82 -4.42 8.61
CA ILE A 73 5.57 -3.73 8.96
C ILE A 73 4.89 -4.30 10.22
N PHE A 74 5.11 -5.58 10.54
CA PHE A 74 4.51 -6.21 11.73
C PHE A 74 5.08 -5.68 13.04
N GLN A 75 6.25 -5.05 13.01
CA GLN A 75 6.90 -4.49 14.20
C GLN A 75 6.32 -3.13 14.60
N TYR A 76 5.65 -2.44 13.68
CA TYR A 76 5.16 -1.08 13.85
C TYR A 76 3.65 -1.04 14.05
N LYS A 77 3.15 -0.07 14.81
CA LYS A 77 1.73 0.24 14.95
C LYS A 77 1.38 1.45 14.08
N SER A 78 0.10 1.63 13.81
CA SER A 78 -0.40 2.76 13.03
C SER A 78 -0.06 4.12 13.62
N SER A 79 0.00 4.21 14.95
CA SER A 79 0.44 5.40 15.69
C SER A 79 1.91 5.79 15.44
N ASP A 80 2.73 4.86 14.96
CA ASP A 80 4.16 5.10 14.71
C ASP A 80 4.37 5.79 13.34
N PHE A 81 3.33 5.78 12.50
CA PHE A 81 3.32 6.42 11.20
C PHE A 81 2.67 7.81 11.28
N GLN A 82 3.41 8.82 10.86
CA GLN A 82 2.93 10.20 10.75
C GLN A 82 2.13 10.41 9.46
N SER A 83 2.44 9.65 8.42
CA SER A 83 1.85 9.79 7.10
C SER A 83 1.90 8.48 6.34
N ILE A 84 0.86 8.21 5.56
CA ILE A 84 0.75 7.05 4.68
C ILE A 84 0.56 7.57 3.27
N TYR A 85 1.38 7.08 2.34
CA TYR A 85 1.30 7.40 0.91
C TYR A 85 0.93 6.14 0.14
N LEU A 86 -0.08 6.27 -0.71
CA LEU A 86 -0.63 5.19 -1.53
C LEU A 86 -0.21 5.41 -2.98
N PHE A 87 0.56 4.49 -3.53
CA PHE A 87 0.98 4.45 -4.92
C PHE A 87 0.34 3.24 -5.58
N PHE A 88 -0.69 3.51 -6.38
CA PHE A 88 -1.41 2.49 -7.14
C PHE A 88 -1.55 2.96 -8.58
N ASP A 89 -1.63 2.01 -9.49
CA ASP A 89 -1.85 2.31 -10.89
C ASP A 89 -3.24 2.93 -11.05
N TYR A 90 -3.29 3.98 -11.88
CA TYR A 90 -4.55 4.60 -12.23
C TYR A 90 -5.24 3.77 -13.32
N ASP A 91 -5.75 2.61 -12.92
CA ASP A 91 -6.63 1.82 -13.75
C ASP A 91 -8.04 2.39 -13.66
N PHE A 92 -8.60 2.82 -14.78
CA PHE A 92 -10.03 3.09 -14.86
C PHE A 92 -10.77 1.85 -14.36
N TYR A 93 -11.66 2.01 -13.38
CA TYR A 93 -12.56 0.95 -12.97
C TYR A 93 -13.35 0.54 -14.22
N ASN A 94 -12.88 -0.52 -14.88
CA ASN A 94 -13.50 -1.02 -16.09
C ASN A 94 -14.71 -1.82 -15.64
N GLY A 95 -15.70 -1.11 -15.09
CA GLY A 95 -16.99 -1.66 -14.70
C GLY A 95 -17.62 -2.17 -15.97
N ASN A 96 -17.35 -3.44 -16.29
CA ASN A 96 -17.90 -4.16 -17.43
C ASN A 96 -18.22 -3.23 -18.61
N LEU A 97 -17.21 -2.62 -19.24
CA LEU A 97 -17.40 -2.15 -20.61
C LEU A 97 -17.64 -3.40 -21.45
N LYS A 98 -18.90 -3.87 -21.44
CA LYS A 98 -19.44 -4.75 -22.47
C LYS A 98 -19.21 -3.96 -23.74
N THR A 99 -18.11 -4.26 -24.41
CA THR A 99 -17.92 -3.95 -25.81
C THR A 99 -19.14 -4.58 -26.50
N LYS A 100 -20.15 -3.74 -26.77
CA LYS A 100 -21.24 -4.13 -27.65
C LYS A 100 -20.58 -4.42 -28.99
N LYS A 101 -20.39 -5.71 -29.26
CA LYS A 101 -20.20 -6.23 -30.61
C LYS A 101 -21.50 -6.05 -31.38
#